data_AF-A0AAF0J129-F1
#
_entry.id   AF-A0AAF0J129-F1
#
_cell.length_a   1.000
_cell.length_b   1.000
_cell.length_c   1.000
_cell.angle_alpha   90.00
_cell.angle_beta   90.00
_cell.angle_gamma   90.00
#
_symmetry.space_group_name_H-M   'P 1'
#
loop_
_entity.id
_entity.type
_entity.pdbx_description
1 polymer ?
#
loop_
_entity_poly.entity_id
_entity_poly.type
_entity_poly.pdbx_seq_one_letter_code
_entity_poly.pdbx_strand_id
1 'polypeptide(L)'
;MITLGKRGTPTALSSAQSFLFNTGSSMQRLAVMAARYAERPGGYTRVHLMGHRKGDHAPRAVLELVDNPTDVKLDMTARTVAREAYTLLHRAQTNLGWEALQALLQKQASLPIESDTRFHPLTRKNMAKLVRYRGEAARTELVQKAQQYLERMWAQDQLEGKRRPDTERWDAMELSRPSRGRTLTRPMTGARVHAGELETHVAARVGTEIEEARPIRLRDGTIAPKRRTRTSKPSVVRLAKGVFAKRRIRGTTTPLP
;
A
#
# COMPACT_ATOMS: atom_id res chain seq x y z
N MET A 1 -23.16 -23.37 -5.67
CA MET A 1 -22.20 -24.50 -5.75
C MET A 1 -21.61 -24.87 -4.40
N ILE A 2 -20.74 -24.05 -3.80
CA ILE A 2 -20.07 -24.36 -2.52
C ILE A 2 -21.06 -24.71 -1.40
N THR A 3 -22.20 -24.02 -1.31
CA THR A 3 -23.27 -24.35 -0.36
C THR A 3 -23.82 -25.77 -0.53
N LEU A 4 -23.91 -26.28 -1.77
CA LEU A 4 -24.35 -27.66 -2.03
C LEU A 4 -23.28 -28.66 -1.56
N GLY A 5 -22.00 -28.34 -1.83
CA GLY A 5 -20.87 -29.12 -1.31
C GLY A 5 -20.85 -29.20 0.23
N LYS A 6 -21.13 -28.08 0.91
CA LYS A 6 -21.25 -28.04 2.38
C LYS A 6 -22.42 -28.88 2.93
N ARG A 7 -23.53 -28.97 2.20
CA ARG A 7 -24.68 -29.79 2.61
C ARG A 7 -24.36 -31.28 2.56
N GLY A 8 -23.56 -31.72 1.59
CA GLY A 8 -23.04 -33.09 1.51
C GLY A 8 -24.08 -34.20 1.28
N THR A 9 -25.37 -33.90 1.16
CA THR A 9 -26.41 -34.91 0.89
C THR A 9 -26.30 -35.45 -0.54
N PRO A 10 -26.68 -36.71 -0.82
CA PRO A 10 -26.68 -37.27 -2.18
C PRO A 10 -27.44 -36.39 -3.18
N THR A 11 -28.58 -35.83 -2.74
CA THR A 11 -29.39 -34.90 -3.53
C THR A 11 -28.66 -33.59 -3.84
N ALA A 12 -27.93 -33.02 -2.88
CA ALA A 12 -27.15 -31.81 -3.07
C ALA A 12 -25.94 -32.05 -3.98
N LEU A 13 -25.30 -33.22 -3.87
CA LEU A 13 -24.17 -33.60 -4.73
C LEU A 13 -24.62 -33.88 -6.17
N SER A 14 -25.74 -34.55 -6.37
CA SER A 14 -26.36 -34.73 -7.70
C SER A 14 -26.71 -33.37 -8.33
N SER A 15 -27.31 -32.47 -7.53
CA SER A 15 -27.56 -31.09 -7.96
C SER A 15 -26.27 -30.35 -8.31
N ALA A 16 -25.17 -30.57 -7.59
CA ALA A 16 -23.88 -29.95 -7.91
C ALA A 16 -23.29 -30.49 -9.21
N GLN A 17 -23.42 -31.79 -9.47
CA GLN A 17 -22.95 -32.44 -10.69
C GLN A 17 -23.63 -31.89 -11.94
N SER A 18 -24.93 -31.55 -11.88
CA SER A 18 -25.66 -31.04 -13.05
C SER A 18 -25.17 -29.67 -13.55
N PHE A 19 -24.55 -28.86 -12.70
CA PHE A 19 -23.97 -27.57 -13.09
C PHE A 19 -22.51 -27.65 -13.55
N LEU A 20 -21.80 -28.74 -13.23
CA LEU A 20 -20.36 -28.86 -13.44
C LEU A 20 -20.09 -29.66 -14.72
N PHE A 21 -19.42 -29.05 -15.69
CA PHE A 21 -19.09 -29.73 -16.95
C PHE A 21 -18.19 -30.95 -16.76
N ASN A 22 -17.11 -30.83 -15.97
CA ASN A 22 -16.20 -31.93 -15.67
C ASN A 22 -16.43 -32.41 -14.23
N THR A 23 -17.36 -33.34 -14.06
CA THR A 23 -17.80 -33.82 -12.74
C THR A 23 -16.68 -34.52 -11.97
N GLY A 24 -15.89 -35.39 -12.61
CA GLY A 24 -14.84 -36.18 -11.96
C GLY A 24 -13.85 -35.32 -11.16
N SER A 25 -13.26 -34.31 -11.81
CA SER A 25 -12.30 -33.42 -11.15
C SER A 25 -12.95 -32.32 -10.30
N SER A 26 -14.11 -31.80 -10.72
CA SER A 26 -14.74 -30.66 -10.04
C SER A 26 -15.38 -31.07 -8.71
N MET A 27 -15.90 -32.29 -8.60
CA MET A 27 -16.49 -32.78 -7.35
C MET A 27 -15.44 -32.96 -6.25
N GLN A 28 -14.25 -33.45 -6.60
CA GLN A 28 -13.12 -33.53 -5.64
C GLN A 28 -12.73 -32.14 -5.12
N ARG A 29 -12.60 -31.16 -6.03
CA ARG A 29 -12.30 -29.76 -5.64
C ARG A 29 -13.44 -29.17 -4.80
N LEU A 30 -14.69 -29.49 -5.11
CA LEU A 30 -15.84 -29.03 -4.34
C LEU A 30 -15.80 -29.54 -2.90
N ALA A 31 -15.39 -30.79 -2.66
CA ALA A 31 -15.22 -31.33 -1.31
C ALA A 31 -14.14 -30.56 -0.52
N VAL A 32 -12.98 -30.29 -1.14
CA VAL A 32 -11.92 -29.47 -0.54
C VAL A 32 -12.43 -28.05 -0.19
N MET A 33 -13.20 -27.43 -1.09
CA MET A 33 -13.78 -26.10 -0.84
C MET A 33 -14.86 -26.14 0.26
N ALA A 34 -15.68 -27.19 0.31
CA ALA A 34 -16.69 -27.35 1.34
C ALA A 34 -16.06 -27.42 2.74
N ALA A 35 -14.99 -28.19 2.89
CA ALA A 35 -14.21 -28.25 4.13
C ALA A 35 -13.60 -26.89 4.49
N ARG A 36 -12.96 -26.20 3.53
CA ARG A 36 -12.37 -24.87 3.74
C ARG A 36 -13.39 -23.85 4.26
N TYR A 37 -14.63 -23.91 3.75
CA TYR A 37 -15.67 -22.92 4.08
C TYR A 37 -16.70 -23.44 5.07
N ALA A 38 -16.41 -24.51 5.84
CA ALA A 38 -17.34 -25.12 6.76
C ALA A 38 -18.01 -24.11 7.71
N GLU A 39 -17.21 -23.23 8.33
CA GLU A 39 -17.68 -22.24 9.31
C GLU A 39 -18.22 -20.94 8.69
N ARG A 40 -17.99 -20.71 7.39
CA ARG A 40 -18.33 -19.44 6.72
C ARG A 40 -19.78 -19.45 6.21
N PRO A 41 -20.66 -18.53 6.65
CA PRO A 41 -22.06 -18.48 6.23
C PRO A 41 -22.21 -17.66 4.92
N GLY A 42 -21.72 -18.18 3.80
CA GLY A 42 -21.79 -17.50 2.50
C GLY A 42 -20.64 -16.53 2.22
N GLY A 43 -20.70 -15.83 1.08
CA GLY A 43 -19.65 -14.89 0.66
C GLY A 43 -18.30 -15.59 0.36
N TYR A 44 -18.34 -16.69 -0.37
CA TYR A 44 -17.17 -17.52 -0.69
C TYR A 44 -16.30 -16.97 -1.81
N THR A 45 -16.84 -16.03 -2.60
CA THR A 45 -16.15 -15.41 -3.72
C THR A 45 -15.95 -13.92 -3.48
N ARG A 46 -14.93 -13.37 -4.12
CA ARG A 46 -14.65 -11.94 -4.15
C ARG A 46 -14.39 -11.51 -5.58
N VAL A 47 -14.89 -10.33 -5.93
CA VAL A 47 -14.72 -9.74 -7.26
C VAL A 47 -13.89 -8.47 -7.10
N HIS A 48 -12.73 -8.42 -7.76
CA HIS A 48 -11.86 -7.26 -7.83
C HIS A 48 -11.99 -6.58 -9.18
N LEU A 49 -12.38 -5.32 -9.21
CA LEU A 49 -12.46 -4.56 -10.46
C LEU A 49 -11.04 -4.38 -11.04
N MET A 50 -10.87 -4.69 -12.33
CA MET A 50 -9.59 -4.71 -13.03
C MET A 50 -9.62 -3.84 -14.30
N GLY A 51 -10.00 -2.57 -14.13
CA GLY A 51 -10.05 -1.59 -15.22
C GLY A 51 -10.82 -2.09 -16.45
N HIS A 52 -10.45 -1.58 -17.62
CA HIS A 52 -11.11 -1.92 -18.88
C HIS A 52 -10.17 -2.71 -19.80
N ARG A 53 -10.74 -3.58 -20.63
CA ARG A 53 -10.03 -4.33 -21.65
C ARG A 53 -9.56 -3.38 -22.75
N LYS A 54 -8.32 -3.57 -23.20
CA LYS A 54 -7.76 -2.80 -24.32
C LYS A 54 -8.45 -3.24 -25.62
N GLY A 55 -8.91 -2.28 -26.42
CA GLY A 55 -9.63 -2.53 -27.68
C GLY A 55 -11.09 -2.12 -27.58
N ASP A 56 -11.90 -2.95 -26.92
CA ASP A 56 -13.35 -2.75 -26.80
C ASP A 56 -13.79 -1.98 -25.54
N HIS A 57 -12.84 -1.61 -24.67
CA HIS A 57 -13.10 -0.87 -23.43
C HIS A 57 -14.10 -1.56 -22.48
N ALA A 58 -14.26 -2.89 -22.60
CA ALA A 58 -15.17 -3.65 -21.76
C ALA A 58 -14.65 -3.71 -20.30
N PRO A 59 -15.50 -3.51 -19.28
CA PRO A 59 -15.09 -3.59 -17.89
C PRO A 59 -14.68 -5.03 -17.53
N ARG A 60 -13.55 -5.17 -16.83
CA ARG A 60 -13.02 -6.46 -16.38
C ARG A 60 -12.99 -6.55 -14.86
N ALA A 61 -13.04 -7.77 -14.37
CA ALA A 61 -12.83 -8.07 -12.97
C ALA A 61 -12.12 -9.41 -12.78
N VAL A 62 -11.40 -9.55 -11.67
CA VAL A 62 -10.83 -10.81 -11.20
C VAL A 62 -11.81 -11.43 -10.22
N LEU A 63 -12.29 -12.63 -10.53
CA LEU A 63 -13.07 -13.46 -9.61
C LEU A 63 -12.11 -14.37 -8.85
N GLU A 64 -12.14 -14.31 -7.53
CA GLU A 64 -11.36 -15.20 -6.68
C GLU A 64 -12.23 -15.89 -5.62
N LEU A 65 -11.70 -16.99 -5.11
CA LEU A 65 -12.19 -17.67 -3.91
C LEU A 65 -11.54 -17.04 -2.68
N VAL A 66 -12.32 -16.78 -1.64
CA VAL A 66 -11.80 -16.18 -0.40
C VAL A 66 -10.92 -17.18 0.36
N ASP A 67 -9.96 -16.75 1.17
CA ASP A 67 -9.15 -17.64 2.02
C ASP A 67 -8.35 -18.70 1.21
N ASN A 68 -8.09 -18.43 -0.07
CA ASN A 68 -7.30 -19.30 -0.91
C ASN A 68 -5.78 -19.07 -0.67
N PRO A 69 -4.90 -20.05 -0.94
CA PRO A 69 -3.44 -19.89 -0.71
C PRO A 69 -2.81 -18.68 -1.42
N THR A 70 -3.42 -18.26 -2.54
CA THR A 70 -3.06 -17.11 -3.37
C THR A 70 -4.11 -16.00 -3.29
N ASP A 71 -4.69 -15.74 -2.10
CA ASP A 71 -5.71 -14.68 -1.93
C ASP A 71 -5.10 -13.30 -2.25
N VAL A 72 -5.61 -12.67 -3.30
CA VAL A 72 -5.09 -11.37 -3.79
C VAL A 72 -5.35 -10.28 -2.75
N LYS A 73 -6.48 -10.36 -2.03
CA LYS A 73 -6.80 -9.38 -0.98
C LYS A 73 -5.83 -9.49 0.18
N LEU A 74 -5.39 -10.69 0.54
CA LEU A 74 -4.37 -10.90 1.56
C LEU A 74 -3.05 -10.26 1.13
N ASP A 75 -2.62 -10.51 -0.10
CA ASP A 75 -1.38 -9.96 -0.64
C ASP A 75 -1.40 -8.42 -0.69
N MET A 76 -2.48 -7.83 -1.20
CA MET A 76 -2.68 -6.38 -1.22
C MET A 76 -2.67 -5.77 0.18
N THR A 77 -3.28 -6.46 1.15
CA THR A 77 -3.34 -5.97 2.53
C THR A 77 -1.96 -6.06 3.18
N ALA A 78 -1.20 -7.14 2.96
CA ALA A 78 0.18 -7.28 3.42
C ALA A 78 1.08 -6.16 2.87
N ARG A 79 0.98 -5.87 1.57
CA ARG A 79 1.71 -4.73 0.94
C ARG A 79 1.33 -3.39 1.57
N THR A 80 0.05 -3.19 1.86
CA THR A 80 -0.44 -1.94 2.48
C THR A 80 0.10 -1.80 3.91
N VAL A 81 0.02 -2.87 4.71
CA VAL A 81 0.56 -2.92 6.07
C VAL A 81 2.07 -2.64 6.06
N ALA A 82 2.82 -3.31 5.19
CA ALA A 82 4.25 -3.08 5.03
C ALA A 82 4.53 -1.61 4.69
N ARG A 83 3.79 -1.03 3.75
CA ARG A 83 3.98 0.37 3.34
C ARG A 83 3.68 1.37 4.46
N GLU A 84 2.61 1.15 5.21
CA GLU A 84 2.27 1.97 6.37
C GLU A 84 3.32 1.83 7.48
N ALA A 85 3.75 0.60 7.79
CA ALA A 85 4.82 0.33 8.75
C ALA A 85 6.13 1.01 8.34
N TYR A 86 6.53 0.90 7.06
CA TYR A 86 7.69 1.58 6.50
C TYR A 86 7.62 3.09 6.71
N THR A 87 6.45 3.68 6.44
CA THR A 87 6.22 5.12 6.62
C THR A 87 6.27 5.52 8.10
N LEU A 88 5.73 4.70 9.00
CA LEU A 88 5.77 4.91 10.44
C LEU A 88 7.20 4.85 10.99
N LEU A 89 8.01 3.89 10.53
CA LEU A 89 9.42 3.78 10.92
C LEU A 89 10.22 5.01 10.46
N HIS A 90 9.95 5.51 9.25
CA HIS A 90 10.54 6.76 8.75
C HIS A 90 10.07 8.00 9.52
N ARG A 91 8.87 7.98 10.12
CA ARG A 91 8.42 9.04 11.04
C ARG A 91 9.20 8.98 12.35
N ALA A 92 9.31 7.79 12.95
CA ALA A 92 9.99 7.56 14.22
C ALA A 92 11.49 7.92 14.17
N GLN A 93 12.16 7.65 13.05
CA GLN A 93 13.59 7.89 12.83
C GLN A 93 14.02 9.37 12.78
N THR A 94 13.16 10.33 13.14
CA THR A 94 13.61 11.72 13.27
C THR A 94 13.92 12.16 14.71
N ASN A 95 13.60 11.39 15.76
CA ASN A 95 13.98 11.71 17.15
C ASN A 95 13.88 10.54 18.17
N LEU A 96 13.56 9.29 17.76
CA LEU A 96 13.41 8.19 18.71
C LEU A 96 14.71 7.37 18.85
N GLY A 97 15.25 7.29 20.08
CA GLY A 97 16.35 6.40 20.40
C GLY A 97 15.97 4.93 20.21
N TRP A 98 16.94 4.09 19.86
CA TRP A 98 16.75 2.66 19.58
C TRP A 98 16.03 1.91 20.72
N GLU A 99 16.35 2.24 21.97
CA GLU A 99 15.72 1.64 23.16
C GLU A 99 14.22 1.94 23.28
N ALA A 100 13.81 3.18 22.99
CA ALA A 100 12.40 3.58 23.02
C ALA A 100 11.59 2.90 21.90
N LEU A 101 12.22 2.66 20.74
CA LEU A 101 11.63 1.88 19.65
C LEU A 101 11.43 0.41 20.08
N GLN A 102 12.43 -0.19 20.71
CA GLN A 102 12.38 -1.57 21.18
C GLN A 102 11.33 -1.80 22.27
N ALA A 103 11.20 -0.88 23.23
CA ALA A 103 10.17 -0.93 24.26
C ALA A 103 8.73 -0.78 23.70
N LEU A 104 8.55 0.05 22.67
CA LEU A 104 7.27 0.17 21.96
C LEU A 104 6.89 -1.12 21.23
N LEU A 105 7.86 -1.74 20.55
CA LEU A 105 7.68 -3.02 19.86
C LEU A 105 7.30 -4.14 20.84
N GLN A 106 7.94 -4.20 22.01
CA GLN A 106 7.63 -5.19 23.05
C GLN A 106 6.24 -5.00 23.68
N LYS A 107 5.85 -3.76 24.02
CA LYS A 107 4.48 -3.48 24.51
C LYS A 107 3.41 -3.85 23.47
N GLN A 108 3.73 -3.73 22.19
CA GLN A 108 2.85 -4.07 21.07
C GLN A 108 2.71 -5.55 20.78
N ALA A 109 3.66 -6.39 21.22
CA ALA A 109 3.59 -7.83 21.01
C ALA A 109 2.33 -8.49 21.61
N SER A 110 1.65 -7.80 22.54
CA SER A 110 0.42 -8.26 23.18
C SER A 110 -0.87 -7.96 22.38
N LEU A 111 -0.86 -6.98 21.46
CA LEU A 111 -2.06 -6.58 20.71
C LEU A 111 -2.13 -7.30 19.35
N PRO A 112 -3.30 -7.86 18.97
CA PRO A 112 -3.51 -8.36 17.62
C PRO A 112 -3.28 -7.25 16.60
N ILE A 113 -2.58 -7.57 15.51
CA ILE A 113 -2.15 -6.58 14.51
C ILE A 113 -3.34 -5.80 13.90
N GLU A 114 -4.52 -6.41 13.79
CA GLU A 114 -5.74 -5.78 13.30
C GLU A 114 -6.35 -4.73 14.24
N SER A 115 -6.00 -4.76 15.54
CA SER A 115 -6.50 -3.82 16.55
C SER A 115 -5.67 -2.55 16.64
N ASP A 116 -4.42 -2.60 16.17
CA ASP A 116 -3.43 -1.54 16.30
C ASP A 116 -3.83 -0.24 15.59
N THR A 117 -4.13 0.80 16.37
CA THR A 117 -4.64 2.10 15.91
C THR A 117 -3.65 2.90 15.05
N ARG A 118 -2.37 2.50 14.98
CA ARG A 118 -1.37 3.19 14.15
C ARG A 118 -1.63 3.00 12.66
N PHE A 119 -2.24 1.88 12.29
CA PHE A 119 -2.64 1.62 10.91
C PHE A 119 -3.93 2.34 10.54
N HIS A 120 -4.07 2.66 9.26
CA HIS A 120 -5.25 3.32 8.74
C HIS A 120 -6.52 2.48 9.01
N PRO A 121 -7.67 3.09 9.36
CA PRO A 121 -8.89 2.35 9.70
C PRO A 121 -9.35 1.33 8.65
N LEU A 122 -9.18 1.63 7.37
CA LEU A 122 -9.48 0.69 6.27
C LEU A 122 -8.52 -0.50 6.24
N THR A 123 -7.24 -0.28 6.54
CA THR A 123 -6.21 -1.32 6.61
C THR A 123 -6.55 -2.27 7.75
N ARG A 124 -6.84 -1.74 8.95
CA ARG A 124 -7.33 -2.51 10.11
C ARG A 124 -8.59 -3.32 9.80
N LYS A 125 -9.58 -2.69 9.17
CA LYS A 125 -10.82 -3.36 8.73
C LYS A 125 -10.54 -4.52 7.75
N ASN A 126 -9.60 -4.35 6.83
CA ASN A 126 -9.23 -5.41 5.89
C ASN A 126 -8.51 -6.56 6.59
N MET A 127 -7.60 -6.27 7.53
CA MET A 127 -6.90 -7.27 8.34
C MET A 127 -7.89 -8.09 9.17
N ALA A 128 -8.80 -7.41 9.89
CA ALA A 128 -9.85 -8.07 10.66
C ALA A 128 -10.73 -8.99 9.78
N LYS A 129 -11.05 -8.57 8.54
CA LYS A 129 -11.82 -9.39 7.60
C LYS A 129 -11.08 -10.65 7.14
N LEU A 130 -9.77 -10.57 6.94
CA LEU A 130 -8.94 -11.70 6.51
C LEU A 130 -8.74 -12.72 7.64
N VAL A 131 -8.60 -12.23 8.87
CA VAL A 131 -8.37 -13.08 10.05
C VAL A 131 -9.65 -13.78 10.52
N ARG A 132 -10.82 -13.13 10.38
CA ARG A 132 -12.10 -13.55 10.99
C ARG A 132 -12.42 -15.05 10.94
N TYR A 133 -12.14 -15.74 9.83
CA TYR A 133 -12.49 -17.16 9.63
C TYR A 133 -11.28 -18.09 9.53
N ARG A 134 -10.06 -17.55 9.50
CA ARG A 134 -8.81 -18.31 9.39
C ARG A 134 -8.01 -18.32 10.69
N GLY A 135 -8.40 -17.49 11.67
CA GLY A 135 -7.79 -17.42 13.00
C GLY A 135 -6.33 -16.99 12.95
N GLU A 136 -5.54 -17.54 13.88
CA GLU A 136 -4.10 -17.24 14.04
C GLU A 136 -3.27 -17.58 12.80
N ALA A 137 -3.64 -18.63 12.05
CA ALA A 137 -2.91 -19.02 10.84
C ALA A 137 -2.93 -17.93 9.76
N ALA A 138 -4.02 -17.16 9.65
CA ALA A 138 -4.04 -16.00 8.75
C ALA A 138 -3.25 -14.82 9.30
N ARG A 139 -3.22 -14.63 10.62
CA ARG A 139 -2.41 -13.57 11.25
C ARG A 139 -0.93 -13.80 10.97
N THR A 140 -0.44 -15.01 11.20
CA THR A 140 0.96 -15.36 10.95
C THR A 140 1.33 -15.23 9.48
N GLU A 141 0.50 -15.74 8.56
CA GLU A 141 0.73 -15.60 7.11
C GLU A 141 0.76 -14.12 6.68
N LEU A 142 -0.19 -13.32 7.17
CA LEU A 142 -0.26 -11.89 6.87
C LEU A 142 1.01 -11.16 7.37
N VAL A 143 1.44 -11.44 8.59
CA VAL A 143 2.65 -10.86 9.20
C VAL A 143 3.89 -11.26 8.42
N GLN A 144 4.05 -12.55 8.09
CA GLN A 144 5.19 -13.03 7.29
C GLN A 144 5.25 -12.37 5.92
N LYS A 145 4.13 -12.29 5.19
CA LYS A 145 4.08 -11.59 3.90
C LYS A 145 4.37 -10.09 4.06
N ALA A 146 3.84 -9.44 5.10
CA ALA A 146 4.10 -8.03 5.35
C ALA A 146 5.59 -7.78 5.66
N GLN A 147 6.25 -8.66 6.42
CA GLN A 147 7.68 -8.61 6.69
C GLN A 147 8.49 -8.74 5.40
N GLN A 148 8.18 -9.74 4.55
CA GLN A 148 8.83 -9.92 3.25
C GLN A 148 8.69 -8.68 2.36
N TYR A 149 7.51 -8.06 2.33
CA TYR A 149 7.29 -6.81 1.59
C TYR A 149 8.07 -5.63 2.18
N LEU A 150 8.17 -5.56 3.51
CA LEU A 150 8.93 -4.52 4.20
C LEU A 150 10.43 -4.64 3.91
N GLU A 151 10.99 -5.84 4.02
CA GLU A 151 12.38 -6.16 3.68
C GLU A 151 12.68 -5.83 2.22
N ARG A 152 11.79 -6.21 1.31
CA ARG A 152 11.92 -5.86 -0.11
C ARG A 152 11.97 -4.35 -0.32
N MET A 153 11.13 -3.58 0.37
CA MET A 153 11.16 -2.12 0.27
C MET A 153 12.46 -1.53 0.84
N TRP A 154 12.96 -2.03 1.97
CA TRP A 154 14.26 -1.60 2.49
C TRP A 154 15.40 -1.92 1.52
N ALA A 155 15.44 -3.14 0.98
CA ALA A 155 16.45 -3.53 0.01
C ALA A 155 16.40 -2.64 -1.24
N GLN A 156 15.20 -2.34 -1.74
CA GLN A 156 15.03 -1.45 -2.88
C GLN A 156 15.49 -0.01 -2.57
N ASP A 157 15.18 0.53 -1.40
CA ASP A 157 15.60 1.88 -1.00
C ASP A 157 17.13 1.96 -0.82
N GLN A 158 17.77 0.89 -0.33
CA GLN A 158 19.23 0.81 -0.24
C GLN A 158 19.89 0.73 -1.61
N LEU A 159 19.33 -0.07 -2.53
CA LEU A 159 19.89 -0.27 -3.87
C LEU A 159 19.69 0.95 -4.79
N GLU A 160 18.46 1.43 -4.91
CA GLU A 160 18.10 2.50 -5.84
C GLU A 160 18.32 3.89 -5.20
N GLY A 161 17.97 4.03 -3.93
CA GLY A 161 17.96 5.29 -3.22
C GLY A 161 17.04 6.35 -3.86
N LYS A 162 17.21 7.59 -3.40
CA LYS A 162 16.42 8.73 -3.88
C LYS A 162 16.72 9.02 -5.34
N ARG A 163 15.66 9.34 -6.10
CA ARG A 163 15.75 9.77 -7.49
C ARG A 163 16.59 11.04 -7.60
N ARG A 164 17.70 10.96 -8.33
CA ARG A 164 18.67 12.05 -8.49
C ARG A 164 19.23 12.08 -9.90
N PRO A 165 19.77 13.21 -10.38
CA PRO A 165 20.54 13.24 -11.61
C PRO A 165 21.71 12.26 -11.51
N ASP A 166 21.92 11.50 -12.58
CA ASP A 166 23.05 10.59 -12.70
C ASP A 166 24.24 11.36 -13.28
N THR A 167 25.10 11.88 -12.39
CA THR A 167 26.26 12.69 -12.78
C THR A 167 27.29 11.86 -13.52
N GLU A 168 27.59 10.65 -13.05
CA GLU A 168 28.58 9.76 -13.68
C GLU A 168 28.18 9.40 -15.11
N ARG A 169 26.90 9.01 -15.30
CA ARG A 169 26.39 8.73 -16.65
C ARG A 169 26.37 9.97 -17.52
N TRP A 170 26.06 11.13 -16.94
CA TRP A 170 26.10 12.40 -17.67
C TRP A 170 27.51 12.73 -18.15
N ASP A 171 28.49 12.63 -17.27
CA ASP A 171 29.89 12.94 -17.56
C ASP A 171 30.45 11.96 -18.61
N ALA A 172 30.11 10.67 -18.52
CA ALA A 172 30.47 9.68 -19.53
C ALA A 172 29.83 9.95 -20.91
N MET A 173 28.58 10.45 -20.94
CA MET A 173 27.92 10.85 -22.18
C MET A 173 28.57 12.10 -22.78
N GLU A 174 28.90 13.11 -21.97
CA GLU A 174 29.59 14.30 -22.44
C GLU A 174 30.99 13.97 -22.97
N LEU A 175 31.70 13.01 -22.36
CA LEU A 175 33.02 12.57 -22.81
C LEU A 175 32.97 11.80 -24.14
N SER A 176 31.96 10.95 -24.33
CA SER A 176 31.83 10.12 -25.54
C SER A 176 31.17 10.85 -26.72
N ARG A 177 30.17 11.69 -26.42
CA ARG A 177 29.37 12.43 -27.40
C ARG A 177 28.93 13.77 -26.78
N PRO A 178 29.80 14.79 -26.77
CA PRO A 178 29.49 16.08 -26.19
C PRO A 178 28.21 16.64 -26.83
N SER A 179 27.29 17.10 -25.99
CA SER A 179 25.98 17.54 -26.47
C SER A 179 26.13 18.79 -27.35
N ARG A 180 25.73 18.71 -28.63
CA ARG A 180 25.70 19.86 -29.55
C ARG A 180 24.49 20.78 -29.26
N GLY A 181 24.33 21.18 -28.01
CA GLY A 181 23.21 21.99 -27.53
C GLY A 181 22.71 21.55 -26.16
N ARG A 182 21.77 22.32 -25.60
CA ARG A 182 21.23 22.06 -24.26
C ARG A 182 20.33 20.83 -24.29
N THR A 183 20.85 19.65 -23.96
CA THR A 183 20.06 18.44 -23.70
C THR A 183 19.04 18.78 -22.61
N LEU A 184 17.75 18.78 -22.97
CA LEU A 184 16.66 19.29 -22.11
C LEU A 184 16.46 18.50 -20.81
N THR A 185 16.99 17.28 -20.71
CA THR A 185 16.85 16.43 -19.53
C THR A 185 18.11 15.61 -19.25
N ARG A 186 18.67 15.79 -18.05
CA ARG A 186 19.75 14.94 -17.53
C ARG A 186 19.24 13.51 -17.27
N PRO A 187 20.08 12.48 -17.45
CA PRO A 187 19.76 11.13 -17.01
C PRO A 187 19.51 11.14 -15.51
N MET A 188 18.60 10.28 -15.05
CA MET A 188 18.22 10.18 -13.65
C MET A 188 18.41 8.74 -13.20
N THR A 189 18.93 8.57 -11.99
CA THR A 189 19.11 7.28 -11.31
C THR A 189 18.34 7.28 -9.99
N GLY A 190 18.01 6.08 -9.50
CA GLY A 190 17.22 5.85 -8.30
C GLY A 190 15.72 5.66 -8.53
N ALA A 191 14.98 5.46 -7.43
CA ALA A 191 13.61 4.95 -7.46
C ALA A 191 12.65 5.89 -8.19
N ARG A 192 11.92 5.39 -9.19
CA ARG A 192 10.90 6.17 -9.90
C ARG A 192 9.59 6.21 -9.11
N VAL A 193 9.18 7.41 -8.72
CA VAL A 193 7.89 7.62 -8.03
C VAL A 193 6.74 7.59 -9.04
N HIS A 194 5.73 6.75 -8.81
CA HIS A 194 4.57 6.67 -9.69
C HIS A 194 3.63 7.89 -9.54
N ALA A 195 2.68 8.02 -10.49
CA ALA A 195 1.63 9.03 -10.41
C ALA A 195 0.81 8.84 -9.12
N GLY A 196 0.52 9.92 -8.39
CA GLY A 196 -0.14 9.89 -7.08
C GLY A 196 0.73 9.39 -5.90
N GLU A 197 1.81 8.66 -6.14
CA GLU A 197 2.69 8.17 -5.08
C GLU A 197 3.51 9.29 -4.42
N LEU A 198 3.72 9.18 -3.11
CA LEU A 198 4.60 10.06 -2.34
C LEU A 198 5.90 9.34 -2.03
N GLU A 199 7.01 10.06 -2.14
CA GLU A 199 8.28 9.62 -1.57
C GLU A 199 8.10 9.35 -0.08
N THR A 200 8.78 8.32 0.42
CA THR A 200 8.64 7.79 1.80
C THR A 200 8.82 8.87 2.85
N HIS A 201 9.89 9.66 2.74
CA HIS A 201 10.19 10.77 3.62
C HIS A 201 9.16 11.91 3.54
N VAL A 202 8.54 12.14 2.38
CA VAL A 202 7.46 13.11 2.23
C VAL A 202 6.19 12.59 2.89
N ALA A 203 5.83 11.33 2.62
CA ALA A 203 4.67 10.65 3.22
C ALA A 203 4.75 10.61 4.76
N ALA A 204 5.95 10.40 5.29
CA ALA A 204 6.22 10.45 6.72
C ALA A 204 5.88 11.83 7.31
N ARG A 205 6.21 12.92 6.62
CA ARG A 205 5.93 14.29 7.09
C ARG A 205 4.47 14.73 6.88
N VAL A 206 3.70 14.08 6.02
CA VAL A 206 2.30 14.50 5.77
C VAL A 206 1.50 14.50 7.07
N GLY A 207 0.89 15.65 7.38
CA GLY A 207 0.08 15.85 8.58
C GLY A 207 0.88 16.27 9.81
N THR A 208 2.22 16.24 9.78
CA THR A 208 3.03 16.77 10.87
C THR A 208 3.08 18.29 10.83
N GLU A 209 3.19 18.87 12.01
CA GLU A 209 3.39 20.30 12.21
C GLU A 209 4.75 20.48 12.86
N ILE A 210 5.56 21.34 12.24
CA ILE A 210 6.92 21.63 12.70
C ILE A 210 6.95 23.12 13.01
N GLU A 211 7.38 23.46 14.22
CA GLU A 211 7.75 24.82 14.56
C GLU A 211 9.16 25.09 14.05
N GLU A 212 9.28 26.06 13.15
CA GLU A 212 10.55 26.50 12.61
C GLU A 212 10.87 27.89 13.18
N ALA A 213 12.07 28.09 13.71
CA ALA A 213 12.62 29.41 14.05
C ALA A 213 13.05 30.16 12.77
N ARG A 214 12.12 30.26 11.82
CA ARG A 214 12.29 30.99 10.56
C ARG A 214 11.33 32.17 10.58
N PRO A 215 11.84 33.41 10.51
CA PRO A 215 10.98 34.57 10.59
C PRO A 215 10.02 34.61 9.41
N ILE A 216 8.79 35.06 9.66
CA ILE A 216 7.79 35.30 8.61
C ILE A 216 7.17 36.68 8.78
N ARG A 217 7.08 37.40 7.66
CA ARG A 217 6.46 38.73 7.63
C ARG A 217 4.94 38.60 7.65
N LEU A 218 4.31 39.33 8.55
CA LEU A 218 2.87 39.41 8.70
C LEU A 218 2.26 40.46 7.75
N ARG A 219 0.93 40.42 7.58
CA ARG A 219 0.20 41.36 6.71
C ARG A 219 0.29 42.81 7.21
N ASP A 220 0.43 42.98 8.52
CA ASP A 220 0.63 44.27 9.20
C ASP A 220 2.08 44.79 9.13
N GLY A 221 2.98 44.07 8.46
CA GLY A 221 4.38 44.44 8.28
C GLY A 221 5.32 44.00 9.41
N THR A 222 4.77 43.51 10.53
CA THR A 222 5.56 42.97 11.66
C THR A 222 6.20 41.62 11.30
N ILE A 223 7.23 41.21 12.06
CA ILE A 223 7.96 39.96 11.83
C ILE A 223 7.73 39.04 13.01
N ALA A 224 7.08 37.90 12.76
CA ALA A 224 7.01 36.82 13.73
C ALA A 224 8.35 36.05 13.72
N PRO A 225 9.00 35.82 14.87
CA PRO A 225 10.31 35.14 14.94
C PRO A 225 10.21 33.66 14.60
N LYS A 226 9.04 33.06 14.84
CA LYS A 226 8.76 31.65 14.63
C LYS A 226 7.55 31.46 13.72
N ARG A 227 7.49 30.29 13.09
CA ARG A 227 6.33 29.87 12.30
C ARG A 227 6.07 28.38 12.47
N ARG A 228 4.80 28.01 12.57
CA ARG A 228 4.34 26.63 12.52
C ARG A 228 4.05 26.28 11.07
N THR A 229 4.75 25.29 10.51
CA THR A 229 4.52 24.81 9.15
C THR A 229 3.87 23.43 9.20
N ARG A 230 2.68 23.31 8.61
CA ARG A 230 1.97 22.03 8.45
C ARG A 230 2.24 21.46 7.06
N THR A 231 2.80 20.27 7.00
CA THR A 231 3.02 19.59 5.71
C THR A 231 1.71 19.00 5.21
N SER A 232 1.16 19.57 4.14
CA SER A 232 -0.07 19.09 3.51
C SER A 232 0.19 17.98 2.50
N LYS A 233 -0.75 17.04 2.36
CA LYS A 233 -0.70 16.04 1.28
C LYS A 233 -0.82 16.77 -0.06
N PRO A 234 0.08 16.53 -1.03
CA PRO A 234 -0.05 17.15 -2.34
C PRO A 234 -1.32 16.62 -3.02
N SER A 235 -2.03 17.52 -3.67
CA SER A 235 -3.25 17.21 -4.40
C SER A 235 -2.95 16.98 -5.88
N VAL A 236 -3.90 16.40 -6.59
CA VAL A 236 -3.83 16.27 -8.04
C VAL A 236 -4.84 17.25 -8.63
N VAL A 237 -4.38 18.07 -9.58
CA VAL A 237 -5.26 18.99 -10.32
C VAL A 237 -5.41 18.47 -11.73
N ARG A 238 -6.65 18.42 -12.20
CA ARG A 238 -6.96 18.15 -13.59
C ARG A 238 -6.63 19.38 -14.41
N LEU A 239 -5.67 19.25 -15.33
CA LEU A 239 -5.31 20.33 -16.25
C LEU A 239 -6.19 20.28 -17.50
N ALA A 240 -6.50 19.07 -17.98
CA ALA A 240 -7.35 18.85 -19.15
C ALA A 240 -8.05 17.48 -19.07
N LYS A 241 -8.84 17.12 -20.09
CA LYS A 241 -9.50 15.80 -20.16
C LYS A 241 -8.44 14.70 -20.18
N GLY A 242 -8.38 13.90 -19.10
CA GLY A 242 -7.39 12.83 -18.94
C GLY A 242 -5.98 13.29 -18.52
N VAL A 243 -5.74 14.60 -18.42
CA VAL A 243 -4.43 15.15 -18.04
C VAL A 243 -4.48 15.69 -16.62
N PHE A 244 -3.62 15.14 -15.77
CA PHE A 244 -3.55 15.46 -14.36
C PHE A 244 -2.12 15.81 -13.98
N ALA A 245 -1.95 16.82 -13.14
CA ALA A 245 -0.66 17.20 -12.59
C ALA A 245 -0.70 17.15 -11.05
N LYS A 246 0.42 16.71 -10.44
CA LYS A 246 0.60 16.84 -8.99
C LYS A 246 0.76 18.32 -8.65
N ARG A 247 -0.16 18.86 -7.87
CA ARG A 247 -0.03 20.17 -7.23
C ARG A 247 0.67 19.98 -5.90
N ARG A 248 1.92 20.43 -5.79
CA ARG A 248 2.58 20.60 -4.50
C ARG A 248 1.90 21.77 -3.79
N ILE A 249 0.98 21.47 -2.87
CA ILE A 249 0.43 22.48 -1.97
C ILE A 249 1.60 22.94 -1.09
N ARG A 250 1.95 24.24 -1.11
CA ARG A 250 2.83 24.80 -0.07
C ARG A 250 2.09 24.58 1.25
N GLY A 251 2.74 23.90 2.20
CA GLY A 251 2.17 23.66 3.53
C GLY A 251 1.63 24.97 4.12
N THR A 252 0.59 24.88 4.96
CA THR A 252 0.09 26.08 5.64
C THR A 252 1.11 26.51 6.67
N THR A 253 1.51 27.78 6.60
CA THR A 253 2.43 28.37 7.56
C THR A 253 1.65 29.36 8.40
N THR A 254 1.61 29.10 9.71
CA THR A 254 0.97 29.98 10.69
C THR A 254 2.06 30.69 11.48
N PRO A 255 2.05 32.02 11.59
CA PRO A 255 2.99 32.75 12.44
C PRO A 255 2.79 32.36 13.91
N LEU A 256 3.88 32.32 14.67
CA LEU A 256 3.86 32.19 16.13
C LEU A 256 4.48 33.45 16.73
N PRO A 257 3.89 34.01 17.80
CA PRO A 257 4.46 35.15 18.51
C PRO A 257 5.86 34.83 19.05
#